data_AF-A0A4Y2WSN1-F1
#
_entry.id   AF-A0A4Y2WSN1-F1
#
_cell.length_a   1.000
_cell.length_b   1.000
_cell.length_c   1.000
_cell.angle_alpha   90.00
_cell.angle_beta   90.00
_cell.angle_gamma   90.00
#
_symmetry.space_group_name_H-M   'P 1'
#
loop_
_entity.id
_entity.type
_entity.pdbx_description
1 polymer ?
#
loop_
_entity_poly.entity_id
_entity_poly.type
_entity_poly.pdbx_seq_one_letter_code
_entity_poly.pdbx_strand_id
1 'polypeptide(L)'
;MISNCCPEQKKKKLISLCETRWVERHDSVFLFKDILEPILLSLLKIEESSDSAPKPHALSSSISQFQFLVNLFVLNRILSTTHNLSEKLQKKHVDLSEAIPNVTSVLDMLSKQRVNANDNLKTLYAQVKEIAAKLDNKEEIPRVCRLQTARNNVPYSTEEEYYRRAVYVPYLDDFCNSLKERFESHKETVASLQHVLPEFCTKTDFYSLKAAFNFYEEDLSHKEVV
;
A
#
# COMPACT_ATOMS: atom_id res chain seq x y z
N MET A 1 -13.39 8.04 -29.17
CA MET A 1 -12.84 8.83 -28.04
C MET A 1 -12.16 7.95 -27.02
N ILE A 2 -12.86 7.09 -26.27
CA ILE A 2 -12.22 6.17 -25.30
C ILE A 2 -11.22 5.21 -25.98
N SER A 3 -11.57 4.70 -27.17
CA SER A 3 -10.69 3.88 -28.02
C SER A 3 -9.45 4.63 -28.54
N ASN A 4 -9.47 5.97 -28.56
CA ASN A 4 -8.37 6.79 -29.08
C ASN A 4 -7.36 7.14 -27.97
N CYS A 5 -7.80 7.18 -26.70
CA CYS A 5 -6.93 7.40 -25.55
C CYS A 5 -6.22 6.12 -25.09
N CYS A 6 -6.76 4.94 -25.44
CA CYS A 6 -6.19 3.63 -25.08
C CYS A 6 -6.46 2.57 -26.16
N PRO A 7 -5.77 2.62 -27.32
CA PRO A 7 -5.98 1.68 -28.43
C PRO A 7 -5.54 0.24 -28.11
N GLU A 8 -4.60 0.05 -27.18
CA GLU A 8 -4.04 -1.26 -26.81
C GLU A 8 -4.65 -1.93 -25.56
N GLN A 9 -5.53 -1.23 -24.83
CA GLN A 9 -6.12 -1.84 -23.63
C GLN A 9 -7.19 -2.86 -24.04
N LYS A 10 -6.81 -4.14 -24.09
CA LYS A 10 -7.77 -5.27 -23.98
C LYS A 10 -8.75 -4.91 -22.87
N LYS A 11 -10.06 -4.83 -23.16
CA LYS A 11 -11.12 -4.38 -22.23
C LYS A 11 -10.82 -4.79 -20.78
N LYS A 12 -10.18 -3.92 -20.00
CA LYS A 12 -9.87 -4.20 -18.60
C LYS A 12 -11.04 -3.72 -17.76
N LYS A 13 -11.69 -4.64 -17.07
CA LYS A 13 -12.77 -4.31 -16.13
C LYS A 13 -12.14 -3.85 -14.82
N LEU A 14 -12.67 -2.79 -14.21
CA LEU A 14 -12.31 -2.41 -12.85
C LEU A 14 -12.44 -3.61 -11.91
N ILE A 15 -11.40 -3.83 -11.11
CA ILE A 15 -11.35 -4.91 -10.13
C ILE A 15 -12.09 -4.43 -8.88
N SER A 16 -13.05 -5.22 -8.41
CA SER A 16 -13.73 -4.93 -7.14
C SER A 16 -12.74 -5.04 -5.99
N LEU A 17 -12.80 -4.10 -5.06
CA LEU A 17 -12.06 -4.22 -3.81
C LEU A 17 -12.61 -5.42 -3.03
N CYS A 18 -11.77 -6.42 -2.80
CA CYS A 18 -12.07 -7.53 -1.91
C CYS A 18 -11.41 -7.28 -0.54
N GLU A 19 -12.15 -7.44 0.55
CA GLU A 19 -11.59 -7.21 1.88
C GLU A 19 -10.61 -8.30 2.32
N THR A 20 -10.85 -9.52 1.89
CA THR A 20 -10.11 -10.71 2.30
C THR A 20 -8.99 -11.09 1.34
N ARG A 21 -8.92 -10.50 0.14
CA ARG A 21 -7.88 -10.76 -0.88
C ARG A 21 -7.03 -9.53 -1.10
N TRP A 22 -5.93 -9.45 -0.36
CA TRP A 22 -5.08 -8.27 -0.33
C TRP A 22 -4.32 -8.01 -1.63
N VAL A 23 -3.99 -9.06 -2.40
CA VAL A 23 -3.39 -8.85 -3.75
C VAL A 23 -4.37 -8.14 -4.67
N GLU A 24 -5.67 -8.48 -4.62
CA GLU A 24 -6.68 -7.84 -5.46
C GLU A 24 -6.85 -6.34 -5.16
N ARG A 25 -6.54 -5.91 -3.93
CA ARG A 25 -6.47 -4.48 -3.57
C ARG A 25 -5.28 -3.77 -4.20
N HIS A 26 -4.15 -4.46 -4.39
CA HIS A 26 -3.01 -3.88 -5.09
C HIS A 26 -3.32 -3.73 -6.58
N ASP A 27 -3.80 -4.82 -7.19
CA ASP A 27 -4.10 -4.87 -8.61
C ASP A 27 -5.21 -3.88 -8.99
N SER A 28 -6.20 -3.67 -8.10
CA SER A 28 -7.26 -2.69 -8.34
C SER A 28 -6.73 -1.25 -8.35
N VAL A 29 -5.82 -0.89 -7.43
CA VAL A 29 -5.19 0.45 -7.40
C VAL A 29 -4.29 0.64 -8.61
N PHE A 30 -3.54 -0.40 -9.00
CA PHE A 30 -2.68 -0.35 -10.18
C PHE A 30 -3.51 -0.13 -11.44
N LEU A 31 -4.54 -0.95 -11.62
CA LEU A 31 -5.45 -0.82 -12.74
C LEU A 31 -6.14 0.55 -12.75
N PHE A 32 -6.64 1.01 -11.60
CA PHE A 32 -7.34 2.28 -11.49
C PHE A 32 -6.45 3.45 -11.91
N LYS A 33 -5.17 3.46 -11.48
CA LYS A 33 -4.20 4.46 -11.92
C LYS A 33 -3.94 4.38 -13.43
N ASP A 34 -3.77 3.16 -13.97
CA ASP A 34 -3.49 2.93 -15.40
C ASP A 34 -4.63 3.39 -16.32
N ILE A 35 -5.87 3.32 -15.85
CA ILE A 35 -7.06 3.70 -16.63
C ILE A 35 -7.74 4.98 -16.14
N LEU A 36 -7.05 5.78 -15.32
CA LEU A 36 -7.61 7.00 -14.72
C LEU A 36 -8.15 7.98 -15.77
N GLU A 37 -7.37 8.25 -16.82
CA GLU A 37 -7.77 9.16 -17.91
C GLU A 37 -9.02 8.65 -18.66
N PRO A 38 -9.09 7.38 -19.10
CA PRO A 38 -10.34 6.79 -19.60
C PRO A 38 -11.54 6.86 -18.65
N ILE A 39 -11.35 6.70 -17.33
CA ILE A 39 -12.42 6.82 -16.34
C ILE A 39 -12.98 8.24 -16.35
N LEU A 40 -12.10 9.24 -16.28
CA LEU A 40 -12.48 10.66 -16.25
C LEU A 40 -13.25 11.06 -17.51
N LEU A 41 -12.75 10.69 -18.69
CA LEU A 41 -13.44 10.94 -19.96
C LEU A 41 -14.81 10.26 -20.01
N SER A 42 -14.94 9.07 -19.43
CA SER A 42 -16.21 8.35 -19.37
C SER A 42 -17.20 9.07 -18.45
N LEU A 43 -16.75 9.57 -17.30
CA LEU A 43 -17.59 10.33 -16.37
C LEU A 43 -18.08 11.65 -17.00
N LEU A 44 -17.18 12.40 -17.64
CA LEU A 44 -17.53 13.63 -18.36
C LEU A 44 -18.59 13.38 -19.44
N LYS A 45 -18.43 12.31 -20.23
CA LYS A 45 -19.42 11.95 -21.25
C LYS A 45 -20.79 11.60 -20.65
N ILE A 46 -20.82 10.97 -19.47
CA ILE A 46 -22.08 10.66 -18.80
C ILE A 46 -22.73 11.95 -18.29
N GLU A 47 -21.95 12.88 -17.73
CA GLU A 47 -22.42 14.21 -17.29
C GLU A 47 -23.06 15.00 -18.45
N GLU A 48 -22.42 15.00 -19.62
CA GLU A 48 -22.95 15.65 -20.83
C GLU A 48 -24.25 15.01 -21.36
N SER A 49 -24.45 13.71 -21.09
CA SER A 49 -25.59 12.95 -21.64
C SER A 49 -26.85 12.98 -20.77
N SER A 50 -26.79 13.55 -19.57
CA SER A 50 -27.89 13.54 -18.61
C SER A 50 -28.00 14.89 -17.90
N ASP A 51 -29.12 15.58 -18.11
CA ASP A 51 -29.47 16.86 -17.45
C ASP A 51 -29.51 16.79 -15.90
N SER A 52 -29.37 15.59 -15.31
CA SER A 52 -29.32 15.38 -13.86
C SER A 52 -28.46 14.18 -13.48
N ALA A 53 -27.14 14.29 -13.70
CA ALA A 53 -26.16 13.30 -13.27
C ALA A 53 -25.30 13.78 -12.07
N PRO A 54 -25.89 14.05 -10.88
CA PRO A 54 -25.12 14.53 -9.72
C PRO A 54 -24.06 13.52 -9.26
N LYS A 55 -24.28 12.22 -9.51
CA LYS A 55 -23.35 11.15 -9.13
C LYS A 55 -22.08 11.14 -10.00
N PRO A 56 -22.16 11.05 -11.34
CA PRO A 56 -21.00 11.20 -12.22
C PRO A 56 -20.20 12.47 -11.94
N HIS A 57 -20.88 13.61 -11.79
CA HIS A 57 -20.23 14.88 -11.48
C HIS A 57 -19.48 14.86 -10.14
N ALA A 58 -20.12 14.35 -9.08
CA ALA A 58 -19.47 14.20 -7.78
C ALA A 58 -18.25 13.27 -7.86
N LEU A 59 -18.34 12.16 -8.59
CA LEU A 59 -17.23 11.23 -8.77
C LEU A 59 -16.09 11.90 -9.55
N SER A 60 -16.38 12.49 -10.71
CA SER A 60 -15.42 13.19 -11.57
C SER A 60 -14.68 14.27 -10.80
N SER A 61 -15.43 15.12 -10.10
CA SER A 61 -14.87 16.14 -9.21
C SER A 61 -13.95 15.54 -8.15
N SER A 62 -14.37 14.44 -7.51
CA SER A 62 -13.58 13.81 -6.43
C SER A 62 -12.28 13.18 -6.93
N ILE A 63 -12.32 12.47 -8.06
CA ILE A 63 -11.15 11.75 -8.58
C ILE A 63 -10.21 12.66 -9.39
N SER A 64 -10.67 13.86 -9.77
CA SER A 64 -9.84 14.87 -10.42
C SER A 64 -9.05 15.72 -9.43
N GLN A 65 -9.46 15.79 -8.16
CA GLN A 65 -8.81 16.62 -7.14
C GLN A 65 -7.30 16.34 -7.04
N PHE A 66 -6.50 17.39 -6.91
CA PHE A 66 -5.04 17.25 -6.89
C PHE A 66 -4.57 16.37 -5.73
N GLN A 67 -5.20 16.52 -4.55
CA GLN A 67 -4.97 15.63 -3.42
C GLN A 67 -5.26 14.16 -3.72
N PHE A 68 -6.34 13.87 -4.45
CA PHE A 68 -6.68 12.50 -4.81
C PHE A 68 -5.61 11.92 -5.73
N LEU A 69 -5.15 12.68 -6.74
CA LEU A 69 -4.08 12.27 -7.63
C LEU A 69 -2.78 11.97 -6.87
N VAL A 70 -2.35 12.87 -5.96
CA VAL A 70 -1.16 12.63 -5.13
C VAL A 70 -1.32 11.36 -4.31
N ASN A 71 -2.44 11.19 -3.60
CA ASN A 71 -2.70 10.01 -2.78
C ASN A 71 -2.69 8.73 -3.61
N LEU A 72 -3.31 8.72 -4.79
CA LEU A 72 -3.35 7.58 -5.69
C LEU A 72 -1.94 7.16 -6.14
N PHE A 73 -1.10 8.13 -6.52
CA PHE A 73 0.26 7.88 -6.99
C PHE A 73 1.17 7.40 -5.85
N VAL A 74 1.06 8.01 -4.66
CA VAL A 74 1.77 7.57 -3.45
C VAL A 74 1.36 6.15 -3.06
N LEU A 75 0.05 5.88 -3.00
CA LEU A 75 -0.48 4.56 -2.67
C LEU A 75 -0.01 3.50 -3.68
N ASN A 76 -0.10 3.80 -4.97
CA ASN A 76 0.39 2.93 -6.04
C ASN A 76 1.88 2.58 -5.87
N ARG A 77 2.73 3.56 -5.50
CA ARG A 77 4.15 3.33 -5.28
C ARG A 77 4.42 2.39 -4.09
N ILE A 78 3.74 2.61 -2.98
CA ILE A 78 3.94 1.81 -1.76
C ILE A 78 3.42 0.40 -1.98
N LEU A 79 2.22 0.25 -2.54
CA LEU A 79 1.65 -1.04 -2.91
C LEU A 79 2.55 -1.78 -3.90
N SER A 80 3.15 -1.10 -4.88
CA SER A 80 4.12 -1.73 -5.79
C SER A 80 5.32 -2.34 -5.06
N THR A 81 5.73 -1.72 -3.95
CA THR A 81 6.85 -2.21 -3.12
C THR A 81 6.45 -3.45 -2.32
N THR A 82 5.19 -3.54 -1.88
CA THR A 82 4.68 -4.63 -1.04
C THR A 82 3.99 -5.76 -1.82
N HIS A 83 3.73 -5.59 -3.12
CA HIS A 83 2.93 -6.52 -3.92
C HIS A 83 3.45 -7.96 -3.89
N ASN A 84 4.73 -8.16 -4.23
CA ASN A 84 5.36 -9.49 -4.23
C ASN A 84 5.30 -10.18 -2.86
N LEU A 85 5.48 -9.42 -1.78
CA LEU A 85 5.36 -9.95 -0.42
C LEU A 85 3.91 -10.35 -0.13
N SER A 86 2.95 -9.51 -0.50
CA SER A 86 1.53 -9.80 -0.37
C SER A 86 1.15 -11.10 -1.09
N GLU A 87 1.62 -11.29 -2.31
CA GLU A 87 1.38 -12.51 -3.11
C GLU A 87 1.96 -13.75 -2.42
N LYS A 88 3.23 -13.69 -1.98
CA LYS A 88 3.88 -14.80 -1.26
C LYS A 88 3.13 -15.19 0.01
N LEU A 89 2.71 -14.21 0.81
CA LEU A 89 2.00 -14.44 2.07
C LEU A 89 0.59 -15.02 1.89
N GLN A 90 -0.01 -14.88 0.70
CA GLN A 90 -1.35 -15.40 0.39
C GLN A 90 -1.33 -16.76 -0.32
N LYS A 91 -0.16 -17.38 -0.50
CA LYS A 91 -0.07 -18.74 -1.07
C LYS A 91 -0.68 -19.75 -0.10
N LYS A 92 -1.37 -20.76 -0.66
CA LYS A 92 -1.99 -21.85 0.11
C LYS A 92 -0.99 -22.60 1.00
N HIS A 93 0.24 -22.77 0.51
CA HIS A 93 1.34 -23.40 1.21
C HIS A 93 2.42 -22.34 1.43
N VAL A 94 2.21 -21.50 2.45
CA VAL A 94 3.18 -20.48 2.85
C VAL A 94 4.09 -21.06 3.93
N ASP A 95 5.40 -20.95 3.71
CA ASP A 95 6.40 -21.15 4.75
C ASP A 95 6.70 -19.78 5.39
N LEU A 96 6.38 -19.66 6.68
CA LEU A 96 6.59 -18.41 7.41
C LEU A 96 8.07 -18.11 7.64
N SER A 97 8.92 -19.13 7.78
CA SER A 97 10.36 -18.99 7.91
C SER A 97 10.98 -18.45 6.61
N GLU A 98 10.49 -18.90 5.45
CA GLU A 98 10.88 -18.32 4.15
C GLU A 98 10.27 -16.92 3.92
N ALA A 99 9.13 -16.61 4.53
CA ALA A 99 8.48 -15.31 4.39
C ALA A 99 9.22 -14.20 5.16
N ILE A 100 9.80 -14.48 6.33
CA ILE A 100 10.48 -13.50 7.20
C ILE A 100 11.60 -12.72 6.47
N PRO A 101 12.52 -13.37 5.72
CA PRO A 101 13.52 -12.66 4.92
C PRO A 101 12.89 -11.72 3.89
N ASN A 102 11.77 -12.11 3.27
CA ASN A 102 11.05 -11.26 2.32
C ASN A 102 10.43 -10.04 3.01
N VAL A 103 9.86 -10.20 4.21
CA VAL A 103 9.35 -9.07 5.02
C VAL A 103 10.49 -8.09 5.34
N THR A 104 11.64 -8.62 5.80
CA THR A 104 12.82 -7.80 6.12
C THR A 104 13.30 -7.03 4.89
N SER A 105 13.40 -7.69 3.73
CA SER A 105 13.78 -7.03 2.48
C SER A 105 12.82 -5.91 2.07
N VAL A 106 11.50 -6.09 2.26
CA VAL A 106 10.51 -5.04 1.95
C VAL A 106 10.62 -3.88 2.94
N LEU A 107 10.85 -4.14 4.23
CA LEU A 107 11.10 -3.10 5.23
C LEU A 107 12.35 -2.28 4.89
N ASP A 108 13.41 -2.92 4.39
CA ASP A 108 14.61 -2.23 3.94
C ASP A 108 14.34 -1.36 2.70
N MET A 109 13.55 -1.85 1.74
CA MET A 109 13.14 -1.07 0.57
C MET A 109 12.32 0.16 0.97
N LEU A 110 11.35 0.01 1.87
CA LEU A 110 10.52 1.12 2.38
C LEU A 110 11.38 2.12 3.18
N SER A 111 12.33 1.64 3.98
CA SER A 111 13.26 2.48 4.74
C SER A 111 14.17 3.29 3.80
N LYS A 112 14.68 2.68 2.73
CA LYS A 112 15.42 3.40 1.67
C LYS A 112 14.56 4.44 0.97
N GLN A 113 13.29 4.14 0.71
CA GLN A 113 12.36 5.11 0.14
C GLN A 113 12.11 6.29 1.08
N ARG A 114 12.06 6.02 2.39
CA ARG A 114 11.87 7.01 3.46
C ARG A 114 13.09 7.93 3.63
N VAL A 115 14.31 7.39 3.55
CA VAL A 115 15.55 8.18 3.58
C VAL A 115 15.63 9.08 2.34
N ASN A 116 15.31 8.53 1.16
CA ASN A 116 15.33 9.25 -0.11
C ASN A 116 13.98 9.92 -0.43
N ALA A 117 13.23 10.35 0.60
CA ALA A 117 11.85 10.78 0.41
C ALA A 117 11.70 12.03 -0.45
N ASN A 118 12.70 12.91 -0.44
CA ASN A 118 12.71 14.12 -1.27
C ASN A 118 12.72 13.78 -2.76
N ASP A 119 13.72 13.01 -3.20
CA ASP A 119 13.89 12.68 -4.62
C ASP A 119 12.77 11.76 -5.12
N ASN A 120 12.39 10.77 -4.31
CA ASN A 120 11.32 9.85 -4.68
C ASN A 120 9.98 10.59 -4.85
N LEU A 121 9.64 11.50 -3.93
CA LEU A 121 8.43 12.28 -4.08
C LEU A 121 8.53 13.22 -5.27
N LYS A 122 9.67 13.89 -5.48
CA LYS A 122 9.85 14.80 -6.61
C LYS A 122 9.53 14.12 -7.95
N THR A 123 10.01 12.88 -8.15
CA THR A 123 9.67 12.09 -9.34
C THR A 123 8.18 11.76 -9.42
N LEU A 124 7.57 11.31 -8.32
CA LEU A 124 6.13 11.04 -8.24
C LEU A 124 5.28 12.29 -8.52
N TYR A 125 5.67 13.41 -7.95
CA TYR A 125 4.97 14.69 -8.04
C TYR A 125 5.03 15.25 -9.46
N ALA A 126 6.14 15.05 -10.18
CA ALA A 126 6.23 15.36 -11.60
C ALA A 126 5.18 14.57 -12.42
N GLN A 127 5.03 13.27 -12.17
CA GLN A 127 4.01 12.46 -12.85
C GLN A 127 2.58 12.92 -12.51
N VAL A 128 2.34 13.31 -11.26
CA VAL A 128 1.05 13.87 -10.84
C VAL A 128 0.76 15.18 -11.58
N LYS A 129 1.76 16.07 -11.73
CA LYS A 129 1.61 17.32 -12.49
C LYS A 129 1.30 17.09 -13.96
N GLU A 130 1.92 16.10 -14.59
CA GLU A 130 1.61 15.73 -15.98
C GLU A 130 0.14 15.31 -16.14
N ILE A 131 -0.38 14.50 -15.21
CA ILE A 131 -1.80 14.11 -15.23
C ILE A 131 -2.70 15.29 -14.88
N ALA A 132 -2.38 16.09 -13.87
CA ALA A 132 -3.16 17.26 -13.48
C ALA A 132 -3.28 18.28 -14.64
N ALA A 133 -2.19 18.51 -15.37
CA ALA A 133 -2.18 19.38 -16.54
C ALA A 133 -3.11 18.88 -17.66
N LYS A 134 -3.17 17.56 -17.90
CA LYS A 134 -4.12 16.97 -18.85
C LYS A 134 -5.59 17.18 -18.45
N LEU A 135 -5.83 17.33 -17.14
CA LEU A 135 -7.17 17.50 -16.57
C LEU A 135 -7.53 18.97 -16.34
N ASP A 136 -6.69 19.92 -16.80
CA ASP A 136 -6.80 21.36 -16.49
C ASP A 136 -6.94 21.64 -14.98
N ASN A 137 -6.34 20.78 -14.16
CA ASN A 137 -6.38 20.89 -12.71
C ASN A 137 -5.12 21.60 -12.19
N LYS A 138 -5.32 22.53 -11.24
CA LYS A 138 -4.25 23.28 -10.60
C LYS A 138 -3.69 22.49 -9.43
N GLU A 139 -2.42 22.73 -9.15
CA GLU A 139 -1.82 22.31 -7.89
C GLU A 139 -2.53 23.03 -6.74
N GLU A 140 -3.11 22.28 -5.81
CA GLU A 140 -3.84 22.82 -4.67
C GLU A 140 -3.59 21.96 -3.44
N ILE A 141 -3.42 22.61 -2.29
CA ILE A 141 -3.37 21.95 -0.99
C ILE A 141 -4.79 21.93 -0.40
N PRO A 142 -5.24 20.81 0.20
CA PRO A 142 -6.55 20.73 0.84
C PRO A 142 -6.69 21.78 1.93
N ARG A 143 -7.92 22.27 2.16
CA ARG A 143 -8.15 23.25 3.25
C ARG A 143 -7.63 22.70 4.58
N VAL A 144 -6.69 23.44 5.15
CA VAL A 144 -6.10 23.12 6.45
C VAL A 144 -6.84 23.91 7.53
N CYS A 145 -7.47 23.22 8.47
CA CYS A 145 -8.09 23.85 9.63
C CYS A 145 -7.02 24.45 10.56
N ARG A 146 -7.24 25.66 11.05
CA ARG A 146 -6.32 26.32 12.01
C ARG A 146 -6.18 25.56 13.33
N LEU A 147 -7.20 24.80 13.71
CA LEU A 147 -7.24 23.98 14.92
C LEU A 147 -7.47 22.52 14.52
N GLN A 148 -6.40 21.77 14.30
CA GLN A 148 -6.48 20.31 14.24
C GLN A 148 -6.13 19.75 15.62
N THR A 149 -6.98 18.86 16.14
CA THR A 149 -6.79 18.21 17.44
C THR A 149 -6.01 16.90 17.35
N ALA A 150 -5.95 16.27 16.18
CA ALA A 150 -5.35 14.95 16.00
C ALA A 150 -3.94 14.97 15.36
N ARG A 151 -3.61 16.00 14.56
CA ARG A 151 -2.30 16.18 13.92
C ARG A 151 -1.97 17.66 13.79
N ASN A 152 -0.70 18.03 13.94
CA ASN A 152 -0.26 19.41 13.72
C ASN A 152 -0.23 19.74 12.23
N ASN A 153 -0.56 20.97 11.90
CA ASN A 153 -0.34 21.50 10.55
C ASN A 153 1.15 21.50 10.25
N VAL A 154 1.56 20.80 9.20
CA VAL A 154 2.97 20.75 8.80
C VAL A 154 3.37 22.09 8.18
N PRO A 155 4.50 22.70 8.57
CA PRO A 155 5.02 23.86 7.86
C PRO A 155 5.54 23.44 6.49
N TYR A 156 5.29 24.26 5.47
CA TYR A 156 5.70 24.02 4.09
C TYR A 156 6.00 25.35 3.37
N SER A 157 6.92 25.30 2.40
CA SER A 157 7.21 26.41 1.48
C SER A 157 6.67 26.18 0.07
N THR A 158 6.39 24.93 -0.30
CA THR A 158 5.80 24.54 -1.59
C THR A 158 4.74 23.47 -1.39
N GLU A 159 3.85 23.30 -2.36
CA GLU A 159 2.83 22.25 -2.43
C GLU A 159 3.49 20.86 -2.40
N GLU A 160 4.59 20.68 -3.14
CA GLU A 160 5.38 19.45 -3.12
C GLU A 160 5.89 19.12 -1.71
N GLU A 161 6.39 20.13 -0.98
CA GLU A 161 6.85 19.95 0.39
C GLU A 161 5.70 19.59 1.34
N TYR A 162 4.54 20.22 1.18
CA TYR A 162 3.34 19.87 1.93
C TYR A 162 3.01 18.38 1.75
N TYR A 163 2.88 17.92 0.51
CA TYR A 163 2.53 16.52 0.22
C TYR A 163 3.59 15.54 0.70
N ARG A 164 4.87 15.93 0.70
CA ARG A 164 5.94 15.12 1.29
C ARG A 164 5.70 14.86 2.77
N ARG A 165 5.47 15.93 3.51
CA ARG A 165 5.40 15.91 4.98
C ARG A 165 4.05 15.40 5.48
N ALA A 166 2.97 15.73 4.79
CA ALA A 166 1.60 15.40 5.21
C ALA A 166 1.11 14.05 4.68
N VAL A 167 1.63 13.59 3.53
CA VAL A 167 1.13 12.38 2.86
C VAL A 167 2.22 11.33 2.73
N TYR A 168 3.25 11.57 1.92
CA TYR A 168 4.20 10.52 1.51
C TYR A 168 4.98 9.92 2.67
N VAL A 169 5.55 10.78 3.54
CA VAL A 169 6.30 10.35 4.72
C VAL A 169 5.42 9.60 5.72
N PRO A 170 4.27 10.14 6.16
CA PRO A 170 3.38 9.42 7.06
C PRO A 170 2.93 8.08 6.50
N TYR A 171 2.62 7.99 5.21
CA TYR A 171 2.23 6.72 4.59
C TYR A 171 3.33 5.66 4.66
N LEU A 172 4.59 6.04 4.39
CA LEU A 172 5.72 5.14 4.52
C LEU A 172 5.92 4.69 5.97
N ASP A 173 5.82 5.61 6.93
CA ASP A 173 6.01 5.32 8.34
C ASP A 173 4.89 4.38 8.86
N ASP A 174 3.62 4.66 8.51
CA ASP A 174 2.46 3.84 8.88
C ASP A 174 2.57 2.42 8.30
N PHE A 175 2.95 2.27 7.02
CA PHE A 175 3.15 0.96 6.39
C PHE A 175 4.32 0.19 7.01
N CYS A 176 5.46 0.86 7.25
CA CYS A 176 6.60 0.24 7.92
C CYS A 176 6.22 -0.26 9.31
N ASN A 177 5.50 0.56 10.08
CA ASN A 177 5.08 0.22 11.44
C ASN A 177 4.10 -0.95 11.43
N SER A 178 3.13 -0.96 10.52
CA SER A 178 2.18 -2.09 10.38
C SER A 178 2.88 -3.41 10.05
N LEU A 179 3.91 -3.39 9.19
CA LEU A 179 4.70 -4.58 8.90
C LEU A 179 5.54 -5.03 10.10
N LYS A 180 6.19 -4.10 10.80
CA LYS A 180 6.97 -4.42 12.01
C LYS A 180 6.09 -4.98 13.12
N GLU A 181 4.98 -4.32 13.43
CA GLU A 181 4.04 -4.76 14.47
C GLU A 181 3.53 -6.18 14.20
N ARG A 182 3.30 -6.52 12.93
CA ARG A 182 2.76 -7.83 12.57
C ARG A 182 3.79 -8.96 12.56
N PHE A 183 5.04 -8.68 12.18
CA PHE A 183 6.03 -9.74 11.92
C PHE A 183 7.20 -9.75 12.89
N GLU A 184 7.56 -8.64 13.52
CA GLU A 184 8.77 -8.55 14.34
C GLU A 184 8.65 -9.40 15.62
N SER A 185 7.48 -9.37 16.28
CA SER A 185 7.23 -10.11 17.53
C SER A 185 7.34 -11.63 17.36
N HIS A 186 6.97 -12.15 16.19
CA HIS A 186 6.92 -13.60 15.93
C HIS A 186 8.17 -14.12 15.21
N LYS A 187 9.09 -13.23 14.83
CA LYS A 187 10.25 -13.56 14.00
C LYS A 187 11.12 -14.65 14.63
N GLU A 188 11.46 -14.47 15.90
CA GLU A 188 12.27 -15.44 16.65
C GLU A 188 11.53 -16.75 16.90
N THR A 189 10.24 -16.68 17.25
CA THR A 189 9.39 -17.85 17.46
C THR A 189 9.28 -18.72 16.20
N VAL A 190 9.01 -18.11 15.05
CA VAL A 190 8.89 -18.82 13.76
C VAL A 190 10.24 -19.43 13.36
N ALA A 191 11.33 -18.66 13.47
CA ALA A 191 12.67 -19.17 13.21
C ALA A 191 13.06 -20.31 14.16
N SER A 192 12.58 -20.28 15.40
CA SER A 192 12.79 -21.36 16.36
C SER A 192 11.97 -22.60 16.01
N LEU A 193 10.69 -22.44 15.66
CA LEU A 193 9.76 -23.53 15.32
C LEU A 193 10.23 -24.38 14.12
N GLN A 194 10.95 -23.80 13.15
CA GLN A 194 11.46 -24.55 12.00
C GLN A 194 12.36 -25.73 12.42
N HIS A 195 13.02 -25.62 13.58
CA HIS A 195 13.91 -26.65 14.11
C HIS A 195 13.17 -27.88 14.67
N VAL A 196 11.84 -27.89 14.69
CA VAL A 196 11.04 -29.09 14.99
C VAL A 196 11.00 -30.05 13.80
N LEU A 197 11.13 -29.52 12.58
CA LEU A 197 11.03 -30.35 11.37
C LEU A 197 12.23 -31.30 11.27
N PRO A 198 12.03 -32.57 10.84
CA PRO A 198 13.10 -33.56 10.74
C PRO A 198 14.34 -33.10 9.96
N GLU A 199 14.14 -32.28 8.93
CA GLU A 199 15.21 -31.76 8.08
C GLU A 199 16.21 -30.86 8.82
N PHE A 200 15.75 -30.17 9.87
CA PHE A 200 16.53 -29.20 10.64
C PHE A 200 16.91 -29.75 12.02
N CYS A 201 16.01 -30.51 12.68
CA CYS A 201 16.20 -30.96 14.07
C CYS A 201 17.43 -31.85 14.27
N THR A 202 17.84 -32.62 13.25
CA THR A 202 19.05 -33.47 13.33
C THR A 202 20.35 -32.67 13.21
N LYS A 203 20.27 -31.40 12.79
CA LYS A 203 21.42 -30.53 12.50
C LYS A 203 21.59 -29.41 13.51
N THR A 204 20.62 -29.22 14.41
CA THR A 204 20.58 -28.09 15.33
C THR A 204 20.43 -28.54 16.77
N ASP A 205 21.03 -27.79 17.68
CA ASP A 205 20.95 -28.07 19.12
C ASP A 205 19.55 -27.77 19.68
N PHE A 206 19.14 -28.47 20.74
CA PHE A 206 17.87 -28.25 21.42
C PHE A 206 17.64 -26.80 21.86
N TYR A 207 18.70 -26.06 22.23
CA TYR A 207 18.60 -24.64 22.59
C TYR A 207 18.06 -23.75 21.46
N SER A 208 18.14 -24.18 20.19
CA SER A 208 17.53 -23.48 19.05
C SER A 208 15.99 -23.42 19.13
N LEU A 209 15.37 -24.31 19.91
CA LEU A 209 13.93 -24.35 20.16
C LEU A 209 13.46 -23.44 21.30
N LYS A 210 14.38 -22.75 22.00
CA LYS A 210 14.06 -22.01 23.23
C LYS A 210 12.97 -20.95 23.03
N ALA A 211 13.01 -20.18 21.95
CA ALA A 211 12.03 -19.13 21.70
C ALA A 211 10.64 -19.72 21.42
N ALA A 212 10.56 -20.82 20.66
CA ALA A 212 9.31 -21.54 20.44
C ALA A 212 8.78 -22.17 21.74
N PHE A 213 9.65 -22.83 22.51
CA PHE A 213 9.27 -23.45 23.78
C PHE A 213 8.69 -22.41 24.76
N ASN A 214 9.37 -21.29 24.96
CA ASN A 214 8.90 -20.22 25.83
C ASN A 214 7.57 -19.63 25.36
N PHE A 215 7.35 -19.54 24.05
CA PHE A 215 6.11 -19.00 23.49
C PHE A 215 4.92 -19.94 23.75
N TYR A 216 5.12 -21.26 23.66
CA TYR A 216 4.08 -22.28 23.84
C TYR A 216 4.10 -22.96 25.22
N GLU A 217 4.86 -22.42 26.19
CA GLU A 217 5.06 -23.07 27.50
C GLU A 217 3.73 -23.33 28.22
N GLU A 218 2.82 -22.35 28.20
CA GLU A 218 1.49 -22.46 28.80
C GLU A 218 0.65 -23.54 28.10
N ASP A 219 0.65 -23.57 26.76
CA ASP A 219 -0.10 -24.55 25.96
C ASP A 219 0.38 -25.99 26.19
N LEU A 220 1.69 -26.18 26.43
CA LEU A 220 2.30 -27.48 26.68
C LEU A 220 2.16 -27.95 28.14
N SER A 221 1.86 -27.05 29.07
CA SER A 221 1.80 -27.34 30.50
C SER A 221 0.48 -27.99 30.97
N HIS A 222 -0.54 -28.02 30.11
CA HIS A 222 -1.81 -28.70 30.40
C HIS A 222 -1.65 -30.22 30.35
N LYS A 223 -1.59 -30.84 31.54
CA LYS A 223 -1.67 -32.30 31.72
C LYS A 223 -2.93 -32.84 31.05
N GLU A 224 -2.78 -33.99 30.38
CA GLU A 224 -3.89 -34.81 29.91
C GLU A 224 -4.96 -34.93 31.01
N VAL A 225 -6.19 -34.51 30.70
CA VAL A 225 -7.37 -34.95 31.46
C VAL A 225 -7.55 -36.42 31.11
N VAL A 226 -6.88 -37.27 31.89
CA VAL A 226 -7.06 -38.74 31.89
C VAL A 226 -8.46 -39.08 32.37
#